data_AF-A0A8C4P9M6-F1
#
_entry.id   AF-A0A8C4P9M6-F1
#
_cell.length_a   1.000
_cell.length_b   1.000
_cell.length_c   1.000
_cell.angle_alpha   90.00
_cell.angle_beta   90.00
_cell.angle_gamma   90.00
#
_symmetry.space_group_name_H-M   'P 1'
#
loop_
_entity.id
_entity.type
_entity.pdbx_description
1 polymer ?
#
loop_
_entity_poly.entity_id
_entity_poly.type
_entity_poly.pdbx_seq_one_letter_code
_entity_poly.pdbx_strand_id
1 'polypeptide(L)'
;MRFLPLALDGVFLRKSPEEIVAGKEFNAVPFMIGVTNNEFGWNIRSLLIQRMLIFLFLLSVIMDGCLGDTDDPAELWDRFLDLLGDSRAPTYYFEYQHWPALYWDTKPEYVKADHGDEVSFVFGGPYLAGDICLCEKNLSRTLMKYWANFAGNGNPNGEGLVEWPSYNLNEEYLEINLKQKKARKLKEKKVDFWRRVIFEVINNERTENKKVNSEL
;
A
#
# COMPACT_ATOMS: atom_id res chain seq x y z
N MET A 1 6.88 -16.43 24.05
CA MET A 1 7.10 -14.98 24.01
C MET A 1 5.82 -14.36 23.47
N ARG A 2 5.03 -13.65 24.28
CA ARG A 2 3.83 -12.95 23.78
C ARG A 2 4.31 -11.80 22.91
N PHE A 3 3.99 -11.82 21.62
CA PHE A 3 4.24 -10.68 20.74
C PHE A 3 3.25 -9.59 21.09
N LEU A 4 3.76 -8.44 21.50
CA LEU A 4 2.98 -7.21 21.53
C LEU A 4 2.99 -6.66 20.10
N PRO A 5 1.85 -6.29 19.50
CA PRO A 5 1.82 -5.56 18.23
C PRO A 5 2.63 -4.26 18.39
N LEU A 6 3.07 -3.67 17.27
CA LEU A 6 3.90 -2.45 17.18
C LEU A 6 3.38 -1.35 18.15
N ALA A 7 3.85 -1.43 19.40
CA ALA A 7 3.48 -0.67 20.60
C ALA A 7 2.02 -0.16 20.70
N LEU A 8 1.08 -1.03 21.12
CA LEU A 8 -0.10 -0.57 21.86
C LEU A 8 0.35 -0.15 23.27
N ASP A 9 0.97 1.01 23.36
CA ASP A 9 1.62 1.50 24.57
C ASP A 9 0.66 2.25 25.51
N GLY A 10 -0.58 2.46 25.08
CA GLY A 10 -1.58 3.24 25.84
C GLY A 10 -1.29 4.75 25.88
N VAL A 11 -0.22 5.20 25.22
CA VAL A 11 0.23 6.59 25.20
C VAL A 11 0.13 7.16 23.79
N PHE A 12 0.89 6.58 22.85
CA PHE A 12 0.85 6.91 21.43
C PHE A 12 -0.32 6.23 20.73
N LEU A 13 -0.48 4.91 20.90
CA LEU A 13 -1.64 4.15 20.43
C LEU A 13 -2.43 3.63 21.63
N ARG A 14 -3.60 4.24 21.84
CA ARG A 14 -4.53 3.87 22.93
C ARG A 14 -5.46 2.72 22.57
N LYS A 15 -5.61 2.47 21.27
CA LYS A 15 -6.46 1.47 20.65
C LYS A 15 -5.72 0.84 19.48
N SER A 16 -6.17 -0.33 19.05
CA SER A 16 -5.59 -0.94 17.85
C SER A 16 -5.89 -0.07 16.61
N PRO A 17 -5.06 -0.11 15.56
CA PRO A 17 -5.34 0.63 14.33
C PRO A 17 -6.74 0.35 13.76
N GLU A 18 -7.20 -0.90 13.87
CA GLU A 18 -8.51 -1.34 13.42
C GLU A 18 -9.63 -0.65 14.20
N GLU A 19 -9.51 -0.57 15.53
CA GLU A 19 -10.46 0.13 16.40
C GLU A 19 -10.48 1.65 16.14
N ILE A 20 -9.31 2.26 15.90
CA ILE A 20 -9.19 3.70 15.57
C ILE A 20 -9.89 4.00 14.25
N VAL A 21 -9.62 3.18 13.23
CA VAL A 21 -10.24 3.28 11.91
C VAL A 21 -11.75 3.07 12.00
N ALA A 22 -12.17 2.00 12.68
CA ALA A 22 -13.57 1.65 12.92
C ALA A 22 -14.36 2.77 13.63
N GLY A 23 -13.74 3.39 14.64
CA GLY A 23 -14.31 4.50 15.41
C GLY A 23 -14.22 5.86 14.72
N LYS A 24 -13.55 5.96 13.55
CA LYS A 24 -13.19 7.23 12.91
C LYS A 24 -12.46 8.20 13.86
N GLU A 25 -11.63 7.66 14.76
CA GLU A 25 -10.94 8.39 15.85
C GLU A 25 -9.60 8.99 15.40
N PHE A 26 -9.59 9.62 14.23
CA PHE A 26 -8.39 10.24 13.65
C PHE A 26 -8.74 11.55 12.93
N ASN A 27 -7.74 12.41 12.75
CA ASN A 27 -7.90 13.64 11.99
C ASN A 27 -7.93 13.33 10.50
N ALA A 28 -9.02 13.68 9.83
CA ALA A 28 -9.11 13.55 8.38
C ALA A 28 -8.20 14.58 7.71
N VAL A 29 -7.16 14.10 7.03
CA VAL A 29 -6.24 14.91 6.22
C VAL A 29 -6.12 14.28 4.84
N PRO A 30 -5.83 15.08 3.79
CA PRO A 30 -5.61 14.52 2.47
C PRO A 30 -4.52 13.46 2.53
N PHE A 31 -4.75 12.33 1.87
CA PHE A 31 -3.85 11.18 1.93
C PHE A 31 -3.44 10.71 0.54
N MET A 32 -2.15 10.42 0.35
CA MET A 32 -1.63 9.82 -0.87
C MET A 32 -0.99 8.49 -0.51
N ILE A 33 -1.39 7.44 -1.20
CA ILE A 33 -0.92 6.08 -0.99
C ILE A 33 -0.65 5.42 -2.34
N GLY A 34 0.29 4.50 -2.38
CA GLY A 34 0.54 3.72 -3.58
C GLY A 34 1.41 2.53 -3.32
N VAL A 35 1.59 1.76 -4.40
CA VAL A 35 2.39 0.55 -4.42
C VAL A 35 3.23 0.49 -5.67
N THR A 36 4.29 -0.30 -5.65
CA THR A 36 5.03 -0.71 -6.83
C THR A 36 4.41 -1.98 -7.43
N ASN A 37 4.55 -2.17 -8.74
CA ASN A 37 3.93 -3.34 -9.39
C ASN A 37 4.61 -4.68 -9.08
N ASN A 38 5.72 -4.65 -8.31
CA ASN A 38 6.47 -5.81 -7.86
C ASN A 38 7.17 -5.56 -6.50
N GLU A 39 6.40 -5.19 -5.46
CA GLU A 39 6.91 -4.90 -4.10
C GLU A 39 7.85 -5.97 -3.52
N PHE A 40 7.55 -7.25 -3.73
CA PHE A 40 8.41 -8.32 -3.22
C PHE A 40 9.39 -8.81 -4.29
N GLY A 41 9.75 -8.00 -5.28
CA GLY A 41 10.57 -8.37 -6.42
C GLY A 41 11.96 -8.85 -6.03
N TRP A 42 12.80 -7.91 -5.59
CA TRP A 42 14.21 -8.14 -5.29
C TRP A 42 14.63 -7.57 -3.95
N ASN A 43 14.39 -6.28 -3.69
CA ASN A 43 14.90 -5.58 -2.50
C ASN A 43 14.47 -6.27 -1.20
N ILE A 44 13.16 -6.53 -1.04
CA ILE A 44 12.64 -7.21 0.14
C ILE A 44 13.12 -8.67 0.18
N ARG A 45 13.08 -9.39 -0.95
CA ARG A 45 13.53 -10.80 -1.00
C ARG A 45 15.00 -10.94 -0.62
N SER A 46 15.88 -10.08 -1.14
CA SER A 46 17.31 -10.06 -0.84
C SER A 46 17.57 -9.81 0.64
N LEU A 47 16.86 -8.83 1.23
CA LEU A 47 16.95 -8.53 2.66
C LEU A 47 16.47 -9.71 3.54
N LEU A 48 15.38 -10.37 3.13
CA LEU A 48 14.80 -11.52 3.84
C LEU A 48 15.65 -12.79 3.68
N ILE A 49 16.27 -13.02 2.53
CA ILE A 49 17.20 -14.14 2.31
C ILE A 49 18.47 -13.96 3.15
N GLN A 50 18.95 -12.71 3.32
CA GLN A 50 20.02 -12.41 4.27
C GLN A 50 19.62 -12.56 5.75
N ARG A 51 18.32 -12.57 6.06
CA ARG A 51 17.78 -12.69 7.43
C ARG A 51 16.68 -13.75 7.49
N MET A 52 17.10 -15.02 7.56
CA MET A 52 16.27 -16.26 7.53
C MET A 52 15.18 -16.40 8.62
N LEU A 53 14.81 -15.33 9.32
CA LEU A 53 13.83 -15.33 10.42
C LEU A 53 12.68 -14.31 10.24
N ILE A 54 12.77 -13.38 9.29
CA ILE A 54 11.76 -12.29 9.15
C ILE A 54 10.59 -12.71 8.24
N PHE A 55 10.72 -13.75 7.40
CA PHE A 55 9.65 -14.19 6.49
C PHE A 55 8.43 -14.76 7.24
N LEU A 56 8.65 -15.52 8.32
CA LEU A 56 7.59 -15.94 9.25
C LEU A 56 6.98 -14.75 10.00
N PHE A 57 7.78 -13.72 10.26
CA PHE A 57 7.37 -12.51 10.99
C PHE A 57 6.45 -11.62 10.14
N LEU A 58 6.72 -11.45 8.85
CA LEU A 58 5.88 -10.63 7.96
C LEU A 58 4.54 -11.31 7.62
N LEU A 59 4.53 -12.64 7.44
CA LEU A 59 3.27 -13.39 7.33
C LEU A 59 2.46 -13.29 8.63
N SER A 60 3.11 -13.37 9.79
CA SER A 60 2.47 -13.15 11.10
C SER A 60 1.92 -11.74 11.27
N VAL A 61 2.61 -10.68 10.83
CA VAL A 61 2.13 -9.29 10.96
C VAL A 61 1.01 -8.96 9.97
N ILE A 62 1.05 -9.51 8.75
CA ILE A 62 -0.04 -9.39 7.78
C ILE A 62 -1.27 -10.17 8.26
N MET A 63 -1.06 -11.31 8.92
CA MET A 63 -2.14 -12.05 9.56
C MET A 63 -2.65 -11.32 10.81
N ASP A 64 -1.85 -11.03 11.83
CA ASP A 64 -2.28 -10.37 13.08
C ASP A 64 -2.82 -8.94 12.87
N GLY A 65 -2.27 -8.17 11.92
CA GLY A 65 -2.68 -6.77 11.66
C GLY A 65 -3.90 -6.63 10.74
N CYS A 66 -4.26 -7.68 10.00
CA CYS A 66 -5.53 -7.72 9.25
C CYS A 66 -6.59 -8.60 9.93
N LEU A 67 -6.19 -9.49 10.84
CA LEU A 67 -7.03 -10.42 11.59
C LEU A 67 -7.12 -9.96 13.07
N GLY A 68 -7.42 -8.67 13.27
CA GLY A 68 -7.89 -8.22 14.57
C GLY A 68 -9.20 -8.94 14.95
N ASP A 69 -9.46 -9.03 16.25
CA ASP A 69 -10.55 -9.72 16.98
C ASP A 69 -11.98 -9.23 16.63
N THR A 70 -12.22 -8.80 15.40
CA THR A 70 -13.49 -8.23 14.92
C THR A 70 -14.25 -9.22 14.03
N ASP A 71 -15.56 -9.19 14.20
CA ASP A 71 -16.50 -10.02 13.47
C ASP A 71 -16.62 -9.60 11.98
N ASP A 72 -16.25 -10.51 11.08
CA ASP A 72 -16.44 -10.47 9.61
C ASP A 72 -15.44 -9.63 8.77
N PRO A 73 -14.52 -10.27 8.01
CA PRO A 73 -13.56 -9.58 7.14
C PRO A 73 -14.19 -8.91 5.91
N ALA A 74 -15.45 -9.25 5.55
CA ALA A 74 -16.23 -8.45 4.58
C ALA A 74 -16.32 -7.02 5.07
N GLU A 75 -16.70 -6.90 6.34
CA GLU A 75 -17.05 -5.66 6.97
C GLU A 75 -15.78 -4.85 7.23
N LEU A 76 -14.67 -5.48 7.62
CA LEU A 76 -13.37 -4.77 7.71
C LEU A 76 -12.91 -4.21 6.37
N TRP A 77 -13.04 -4.98 5.29
CA TRP A 77 -12.62 -4.54 3.97
C TRP A 77 -13.56 -3.46 3.41
N ASP A 78 -14.87 -3.63 3.57
CA ASP A 78 -15.85 -2.63 3.18
C ASP A 78 -15.70 -1.36 4.04
N ARG A 79 -15.34 -1.48 5.33
CA ARG A 79 -15.00 -0.34 6.20
C ARG A 79 -13.67 0.33 5.82
N PHE A 80 -12.69 -0.43 5.34
CA PHE A 80 -11.44 0.13 4.80
C PHE A 80 -11.68 0.83 3.46
N LEU A 81 -12.52 0.28 2.59
CA LEU A 81 -12.93 0.93 1.35
C LEU A 81 -13.81 2.16 1.61
N ASP A 82 -14.74 2.09 2.55
CA ASP A 82 -15.50 3.22 3.06
C ASP A 82 -14.58 4.24 3.73
N LEU A 83 -13.54 3.82 4.45
CA LEU A 83 -12.55 4.74 4.99
C LEU A 83 -11.84 5.52 3.89
N LEU A 84 -11.43 4.86 2.81
CA LEU A 84 -10.73 5.49 1.69
C LEU A 84 -11.67 6.28 0.76
N GLY A 85 -12.95 5.89 0.68
CA GLY A 85 -13.97 6.49 -0.20
C GLY A 85 -14.86 7.55 0.47
N ASP A 86 -15.12 7.41 1.78
CA ASP A 86 -15.80 8.34 2.70
C ASP A 86 -14.79 9.01 3.66
N SER A 87 -13.50 8.99 3.33
CA SER A 87 -12.54 9.87 4.00
C SER A 87 -13.06 11.30 3.84
N ARG A 88 -13.30 12.00 4.96
CA ARG A 88 -13.67 13.42 4.96
C ARG A 88 -12.61 14.33 4.30
N ALA A 89 -11.50 13.74 3.85
CA ALA A 89 -10.44 14.37 3.11
C ALA A 89 -10.11 13.58 1.84
N PRO A 90 -9.64 14.22 0.76
CA PRO A 90 -9.29 13.55 -0.49
C PRO A 90 -8.20 12.48 -0.32
N THR A 91 -8.44 11.30 -0.87
CA THR A 91 -7.46 10.21 -0.95
C THR A 91 -7.00 10.03 -2.39
N TYR A 92 -5.71 9.81 -2.63
CA TYR A 92 -5.15 9.59 -3.97
C TYR A 92 -4.34 8.30 -3.99
N TYR A 93 -4.67 7.39 -4.93
CA TYR A 93 -4.02 6.09 -5.05
C TYR A 93 -3.15 6.03 -6.30
N PHE A 94 -1.96 5.39 -6.25
CA PHE A 94 -1.15 5.11 -7.44
C PHE A 94 -0.54 3.70 -7.47
N GLU A 95 -0.19 3.25 -8.68
CA GLU A 95 0.73 2.12 -8.89
C GLU A 95 1.94 2.59 -9.70
N TYR A 96 3.13 2.49 -9.13
CA TYR A 96 4.38 2.74 -9.84
C TYR A 96 4.83 1.50 -10.62
N GLN A 97 5.13 1.69 -11.90
CA GLN A 97 5.36 0.58 -12.84
C GLN A 97 6.66 0.71 -13.65
N HIS A 98 7.37 1.84 -13.54
CA HIS A 98 8.58 2.08 -14.32
C HIS A 98 9.79 1.36 -13.71
N TRP A 99 10.54 0.65 -14.56
CA TRP A 99 11.80 0.04 -14.17
C TRP A 99 12.94 1.06 -14.28
N PRO A 100 13.61 1.44 -13.18
CA PRO A 100 14.70 2.41 -13.23
C PRO A 100 15.97 1.88 -13.91
N ALA A 101 16.50 2.62 -14.89
CA ALA A 101 17.79 2.28 -15.49
C ALA A 101 18.95 2.30 -14.47
N LEU A 102 18.81 3.07 -13.40
CA LEU A 102 19.76 3.14 -12.29
C LEU A 102 20.08 1.77 -11.66
N TYR A 103 19.16 0.80 -11.77
CA TYR A 103 19.30 -0.51 -11.13
C TYR A 103 19.62 -1.65 -12.11
N TRP A 104 19.89 -1.34 -13.39
CA TRP A 104 20.12 -2.34 -14.44
C TRP A 104 21.16 -3.40 -14.06
N ASP A 105 22.28 -2.99 -13.45
CA ASP A 105 23.38 -3.89 -13.09
C ASP A 105 23.19 -4.59 -11.73
N THR A 106 22.13 -4.26 -11.00
CA THR A 106 21.92 -4.70 -9.60
C THR A 106 20.69 -5.58 -9.39
N LYS A 107 19.75 -5.59 -10.35
CA LYS A 107 18.49 -6.33 -10.28
C LYS A 107 18.31 -7.19 -11.56
N PRO A 108 17.96 -8.48 -11.44
CA PRO A 108 17.71 -9.33 -12.61
C PRO A 108 16.57 -8.82 -13.50
N GLU A 109 16.67 -8.97 -14.82
CA GLU A 109 15.73 -8.47 -15.87
C GLU A 109 14.25 -8.91 -15.76
N TYR A 110 13.90 -9.86 -14.90
CA TYR A 110 12.50 -10.22 -14.65
C TYR A 110 11.82 -9.34 -13.57
N VAL A 111 12.59 -8.58 -12.80
CA VAL A 111 12.13 -7.77 -11.67
C VAL A 111 11.53 -6.45 -12.16
N LYS A 112 10.21 -6.38 -12.33
CA LYS A 112 9.52 -5.11 -12.59
C LYS A 112 9.74 -4.10 -11.45
N ALA A 113 9.15 -2.90 -11.54
CA ALA A 113 9.23 -1.85 -10.53
C ALA A 113 9.09 -2.41 -9.10
N ASP A 114 10.19 -2.40 -8.40
CA ASP A 114 10.43 -3.10 -7.14
C ASP A 114 10.34 -2.12 -5.97
N HIS A 115 10.24 -2.67 -4.76
CA HIS A 115 10.01 -1.86 -3.57
C HIS A 115 11.03 -0.72 -3.41
N GLY A 116 10.51 0.51 -3.35
CA GLY A 116 11.28 1.73 -3.17
C GLY A 116 11.88 2.32 -4.46
N ASP A 117 11.63 1.72 -5.63
CA ASP A 117 12.12 2.25 -6.90
C ASP A 117 11.62 3.67 -7.17
N GLU A 118 10.37 3.97 -6.80
CA GLU A 118 9.72 5.27 -6.96
C GLU A 118 10.34 6.36 -6.07
N VAL A 119 10.86 5.99 -4.89
CA VAL A 119 11.47 6.92 -3.94
C VAL A 119 12.60 7.69 -4.61
N SER A 120 13.45 6.99 -5.35
CA SER A 120 14.57 7.63 -6.07
C SER A 120 14.11 8.71 -7.05
N PHE A 121 12.96 8.53 -7.70
CA PHE A 121 12.40 9.52 -8.63
C PHE A 121 11.73 10.69 -7.92
N VAL A 122 11.06 10.44 -6.79
CA VAL A 122 10.48 11.49 -5.93
C VAL A 122 11.56 12.44 -5.41
N PHE A 123 12.76 11.92 -5.11
CA PHE A 123 13.89 12.72 -4.61
C PHE A 123 14.83 13.24 -5.71
N GLY A 124 14.48 13.10 -6.98
CA GLY A 124 15.30 13.67 -8.07
C GLY A 124 16.55 12.85 -8.43
N GLY A 125 16.60 11.56 -8.08
CA GLY A 125 17.72 10.65 -8.39
C GLY A 125 18.20 10.71 -9.85
N PRO A 126 17.32 10.72 -10.88
CA PRO A 126 17.72 10.87 -12.28
C PRO A 126 18.50 12.16 -12.62
N TYR A 127 18.44 13.20 -11.78
CA TYR A 127 19.23 14.43 -11.91
C TYR A 127 20.60 14.34 -11.24
N LEU A 128 20.77 13.43 -10.29
CA LEU A 128 22.01 13.17 -9.57
C LEU A 128 22.83 12.06 -10.23
N ALA A 129 22.17 11.15 -10.93
CA ALA A 129 22.79 10.14 -11.77
C ALA A 129 23.38 10.78 -13.04
N GLY A 130 24.45 10.20 -13.57
CA GLY A 130 25.15 10.67 -14.77
C GLY A 130 24.31 10.53 -16.05
N ASP A 131 24.70 9.60 -16.92
CA ASP A 131 24.05 9.39 -18.21
C ASP A 131 22.74 8.62 -18.09
N ILE A 132 21.70 9.29 -17.58
CA ILE A 132 20.31 8.82 -17.55
C ILE A 132 19.49 9.47 -18.66
N CYS A 133 18.57 8.70 -19.27
CA CYS A 133 17.74 9.20 -20.36
C CYS A 133 16.91 10.42 -19.94
N LEU A 134 16.63 11.29 -20.91
CA LEU A 134 15.70 12.42 -20.72
C LEU A 134 14.30 11.94 -20.29
N CYS A 135 13.91 10.73 -20.70
CA CYS A 135 12.64 10.12 -20.31
C CYS A 135 12.47 9.96 -18.78
N GLU A 136 13.51 9.49 -18.09
CA GLU A 136 13.50 9.30 -16.64
C GLU A 136 13.66 10.61 -15.88
N LYS A 137 14.43 11.56 -16.41
CA LYS A 137 14.46 12.93 -15.88
C LYS A 137 13.07 13.57 -15.93
N ASN A 138 12.36 13.40 -17.04
CA ASN A 138 10.99 13.89 -17.17
C ASN A 138 10.01 13.17 -16.22
N LEU A 139 10.14 11.84 -16.07
CA LEU A 139 9.35 11.08 -15.09
C LEU A 139 9.58 11.60 -13.66
N SER A 140 10.84 11.82 -13.27
CA SER A 140 11.19 12.35 -11.95
C SER A 140 10.64 13.76 -11.75
N ARG A 141 10.73 14.64 -12.76
CA ARG A 141 10.07 15.96 -12.71
C ARG A 141 8.56 15.86 -12.49
N THR A 142 7.91 14.92 -13.17
CA THR A 142 6.47 14.69 -13.02
C THR A 142 6.12 14.21 -11.61
N LEU A 143 6.87 13.24 -11.06
CA LEU A 143 6.69 12.76 -9.68
C LEU A 143 6.92 13.88 -8.65
N MET A 144 8.03 14.64 -8.77
CA MET A 144 8.29 15.79 -7.90
C MET A 144 7.16 16.83 -7.95
N LYS A 145 6.59 17.10 -9.13
CA LYS A 145 5.44 18.01 -9.26
C LYS A 145 4.21 17.48 -8.51
N TYR A 146 3.84 16.21 -8.67
CA TYR A 146 2.70 15.63 -7.94
C TYR A 146 2.90 15.72 -6.42
N TRP A 147 4.07 15.36 -5.91
CA TRP A 147 4.38 15.40 -4.47
C TRP A 147 4.41 16.84 -3.94
N ALA A 148 5.01 17.77 -4.68
CA ALA A 148 5.07 19.18 -4.28
C ALA A 148 3.68 19.83 -4.27
N ASN A 149 2.85 19.56 -5.29
CA ASN A 149 1.47 20.04 -5.34
C ASN A 149 0.67 19.50 -4.15
N PHE A 150 0.75 18.19 -3.89
CA PHE A 150 0.07 17.56 -2.79
C PHE A 150 0.51 18.11 -1.42
N ALA A 151 1.81 18.30 -1.21
CA ALA A 151 2.32 18.92 0.00
C ALA A 151 1.83 20.37 0.19
N GLY A 152 1.65 21.11 -0.91
CA GLY A 152 1.22 22.51 -0.87
C GLY A 152 -0.28 22.71 -0.63
N ASN A 153 -1.14 21.83 -1.16
CA ASN A 153 -2.59 22.07 -1.14
C ASN A 153 -3.45 20.80 -0.92
N GLY A 154 -2.85 19.65 -0.65
CA GLY A 154 -3.56 18.38 -0.47
C GLY A 154 -4.10 17.75 -1.76
N ASN A 155 -3.71 18.26 -2.93
CA ASN A 155 -4.13 17.78 -4.24
C ASN A 155 -2.91 17.66 -5.18
N PRO A 156 -2.60 16.48 -5.74
CA PRO A 156 -1.42 16.30 -6.58
C PRO A 156 -1.54 16.99 -7.95
N ASN A 157 -2.75 17.35 -8.38
CA ASN A 157 -3.01 17.87 -9.72
C ASN A 157 -2.39 19.26 -9.96
N GLY A 158 -2.07 19.55 -11.23
CA GLY A 158 -1.50 20.82 -11.65
C GLY A 158 -1.28 20.90 -13.15
N GLU A 159 -0.86 22.07 -13.64
CA GLU A 159 -0.67 22.32 -15.07
C GLU A 159 0.37 21.38 -15.69
N GLY A 160 0.01 20.80 -16.84
CA GLY A 160 0.86 19.88 -17.60
C GLY A 160 0.99 18.49 -16.99
N LEU A 161 0.18 18.15 -15.98
CA LEU A 161 0.10 16.82 -15.39
C LEU A 161 -1.13 16.07 -15.91
N VAL A 162 -1.04 14.74 -15.93
CA VAL A 162 -2.22 13.89 -16.13
C VAL A 162 -3.07 14.02 -14.88
N GLU A 163 -4.38 14.13 -15.07
CA GLU A 163 -5.31 14.18 -13.96
C GLU A 163 -5.19 12.92 -13.10
N TRP A 164 -4.92 13.12 -11.81
CA TRP A 164 -4.90 12.10 -10.78
C TRP A 164 -6.25 12.15 -10.05
N PRO A 165 -7.13 11.15 -10.26
CA PRO A 165 -8.45 11.12 -9.65
C PRO A 165 -8.32 10.90 -8.14
N SER A 166 -9.18 11.55 -7.36
CA SER A 166 -9.36 11.16 -5.97
C SER A 166 -10.02 9.78 -5.92
N TYR A 167 -9.47 8.90 -5.09
CA TYR A 167 -10.01 7.59 -4.82
C TYR A 167 -11.45 7.73 -4.29
N ASN A 168 -12.34 6.93 -4.86
CA ASN A 168 -13.77 6.94 -4.59
C ASN A 168 -14.35 5.55 -4.87
N LEU A 169 -15.66 5.38 -4.85
CA LEU A 169 -16.34 4.10 -5.10
C LEU A 169 -16.05 3.50 -6.49
N ASN A 170 -15.54 4.28 -7.45
CA ASN A 170 -15.07 3.78 -8.75
C ASN A 170 -13.66 3.17 -8.69
N GLU A 171 -12.99 3.22 -7.53
CA GLU A 171 -11.65 2.69 -7.26
C GLU A 171 -10.61 3.19 -8.27
N GLU A 172 -10.69 4.47 -8.61
CA GLU A 172 -9.81 5.11 -9.58
C GLU A 172 -8.44 5.43 -8.98
N TYR A 173 -7.39 5.20 -9.75
CA TYR A 173 -6.01 5.43 -9.35
C TYR A 173 -5.14 5.86 -10.54
N LEU A 174 -3.92 6.32 -10.26
CA LEU A 174 -2.95 6.69 -11.27
C LEU A 174 -1.89 5.58 -11.49
N GLU A 175 -1.80 5.06 -12.70
CA GLU A 175 -0.66 4.26 -13.14
C GLU A 175 0.50 5.22 -13.49
N ILE A 176 1.63 5.03 -12.81
CA ILE A 176 2.85 5.83 -13.02
C ILE A 176 3.88 4.98 -13.75
N ASN A 177 4.02 5.24 -15.04
CA ASN A 177 5.13 4.78 -15.88
C ASN A 177 5.74 6.00 -16.59
N LEU A 178 6.60 5.83 -17.60
CA LEU A 178 7.07 6.93 -18.46
C LEU A 178 5.92 7.80 -19.02
N LYS A 179 4.74 7.20 -19.18
CA LYS A 179 3.47 7.89 -19.42
C LYS A 179 2.49 7.56 -18.29
N GLN A 180 1.90 8.58 -17.70
CA GLN A 180 0.90 8.40 -16.64
C GLN A 180 -0.47 8.13 -17.25
N LYS A 181 -1.26 7.31 -16.58
CA LYS A 181 -2.58 6.91 -17.07
C LYS A 181 -3.54 6.69 -15.90
N LYS A 182 -4.80 7.10 -16.08
CA LYS A 182 -5.89 6.76 -15.17
C LYS A 182 -6.30 5.30 -15.34
N ALA A 183 -6.43 4.59 -14.24
CA ALA A 183 -6.90 3.22 -14.19
C ALA A 183 -7.91 3.05 -13.04
N ARG A 184 -8.50 1.87 -12.94
CA ARG A 184 -9.49 1.52 -11.91
C ARG A 184 -9.27 0.11 -11.40
N LYS A 185 -9.73 -0.16 -10.18
CA LYS A 185 -9.73 -1.50 -9.56
C LYS A 185 -8.35 -2.14 -9.52
N LEU A 186 -7.45 -1.52 -8.77
CA LEU A 186 -6.07 -1.98 -8.65
C LEU A 186 -6.04 -3.45 -8.19
N LYS A 187 -5.38 -4.30 -8.97
CA LYS A 187 -5.20 -5.74 -8.69
C LYS A 187 -6.51 -6.49 -8.38
N GLU A 188 -7.64 -6.12 -8.98
CA GLU A 188 -8.98 -6.70 -8.75
C GLU A 188 -8.96 -8.21 -8.47
N LYS A 189 -8.38 -9.02 -9.38
CA LYS A 189 -8.31 -10.48 -9.22
C LYS A 189 -7.57 -10.96 -7.96
N LYS A 190 -6.51 -10.26 -7.54
CA LYS A 190 -5.76 -10.61 -6.32
C LYS A 190 -6.52 -10.17 -5.07
N VAL A 191 -7.15 -8.99 -5.12
CA VAL A 191 -8.03 -8.51 -4.04
C VAL A 191 -9.18 -9.49 -3.85
N ASP A 192 -9.84 -9.92 -4.93
CA ASP A 192 -10.91 -10.91 -4.90
C ASP A 192 -10.46 -12.26 -4.34
N PHE A 193 -9.27 -12.72 -4.71
CA PHE A 193 -8.70 -13.96 -4.20
C PHE A 193 -8.48 -13.88 -2.68
N TRP A 194 -7.75 -12.85 -2.22
CA TRP A 194 -7.47 -12.68 -0.79
C TRP A 194 -8.74 -12.47 0.02
N ARG A 195 -9.69 -11.71 -0.52
CA ARG A 195 -11.03 -11.56 0.05
C ARG A 195 -11.64 -12.94 0.36
N ARG A 196 -11.69 -13.84 -0.63
CA ARG A 196 -12.23 -15.20 -0.45
C ARG A 196 -11.45 -16.03 0.59
N VAL A 197 -10.13 -16.01 0.51
CA VAL A 197 -9.27 -16.79 1.42
C VAL A 197 -9.47 -16.35 2.88
N ILE A 198 -9.47 -15.04 3.14
CA ILE A 198 -9.64 -14.48 4.48
C ILE A 198 -11.04 -14.85 5.03
N PHE A 199 -12.09 -14.76 4.21
CA PHE A 199 -13.42 -15.23 4.58
C PHE A 199 -13.46 -16.70 5.00
N GLU A 200 -12.81 -17.58 4.23
CA GLU A 200 -12.79 -19.01 4.51
C GLU A 200 -12.05 -19.31 5.81
N VAL A 201 -10.87 -18.70 6.04
CA VAL A 201 -10.09 -18.88 7.26
C VAL A 201 -10.90 -18.49 8.50
N ILE A 202 -11.52 -17.31 8.48
CA ILE A 202 -12.28 -16.81 9.64
C ILE A 202 -13.53 -17.65 9.91
N ASN A 203 -14.23 -18.11 8.86
CA ASN A 203 -15.39 -18.97 9.03
C ASN A 203 -15.02 -20.34 9.64
N ASN A 204 -13.86 -20.87 9.28
CA ASN A 204 -13.35 -22.11 9.87
C ASN A 204 -13.01 -21.90 11.36
N GLU A 205 -12.29 -20.84 11.72
CA GLU A 205 -11.96 -20.51 13.12
C GLU A 205 -13.22 -20.31 13.97
N ARG A 206 -14.24 -19.60 13.46
CA ARG A 206 -15.54 -19.46 14.15
C ARG A 206 -16.23 -20.80 14.40
N THR A 207 -16.14 -21.71 13.44
CA THR A 207 -16.77 -23.04 13.53
C THR A 207 -16.06 -23.92 14.55
N GLU A 208 -14.73 -23.85 14.62
CA GLU A 208 -13.92 -24.55 15.61
C GLU A 208 -14.16 -24.01 17.02
N ASN A 209 -14.17 -22.69 17.21
CA ASN A 209 -14.45 -22.05 18.50
C ASN A 209 -15.86 -22.38 19.02
N LYS A 210 -16.87 -22.45 18.14
CA LYS A 210 -18.23 -22.88 18.52
C LYS A 210 -18.30 -24.35 18.96
N LYS A 211 -17.52 -25.24 18.33
CA LYS A 211 -17.45 -26.65 18.73
C LYS A 211 -16.81 -26.81 20.11
N VAL A 212 -15.68 -26.16 20.34
CA VAL A 212 -14.97 -26.18 21.64
C VAL A 212 -15.87 -25.66 22.77
N ASN A 213 -16.61 -24.58 22.54
CA ASN A 213 -17.54 -24.03 23.52
C ASN A 213 -18.83 -24.87 23.73
N SER A 214 -19.13 -25.81 22.84
CA SER A 214 -20.27 -26.73 22.99
C SER A 214 -19.91 -28.07 23.65
N GLU A 215 -18.61 -28.34 23.81
CA GLU A 215 -18.07 -29.54 24.46
C GLU A 215 -17.61 -29.29 25.92
N LEU A 216 -17.75 -28.04 26.41
CA LEU A 216 -17.55 -27.60 27.79
C LEU A 216 -18.90 -27.35 28.49
#